data_AF-A0A9E5LMA3-F1
#
_entry.id   AF-A0A9E5LMA3-F1
#
_cell.length_a   1.000
_cell.length_b   1.000
_cell.length_c   1.000
_cell.angle_alpha   90.00
_cell.angle_beta   90.00
_cell.angle_gamma   90.00
#
_symmetry.space_group_name_H-M   'P 1'
#
loop_
_entity.id
_entity.type
_entity.pdbx_description
1 polymer ?
#
loop_
_entity_poly.entity_id
_entity_poly.type
_entity_poly.pdbx_seq_one_letter_code
_entity_poly.pdbx_strand_id
1 'polypeptide(L)' 'MFSKRKSNNINGWIIIDKPAGITSTGVVNKIKRAFSAKKVGHAGTLDPDATGVLPIALGEATKTIPHI' A
#
# COMPACT_ATOMS: atom_id res chain seq x y z
N MET A 1 -22.64 -15.50 -9.62
CA MET A 1 -21.38 -16.09 -9.12
C MET A 1 -20.29 -15.03 -9.27
N PHE A 2 -19.81 -14.42 -8.17
CA PHE A 2 -18.76 -13.38 -8.25
C PHE A 2 -17.41 -14.05 -8.53
N SER A 3 -16.86 -13.84 -9.73
CA SER A 3 -15.51 -14.31 -10.07
C SER A 3 -14.49 -13.58 -9.20
N LYS A 4 -13.80 -14.32 -8.32
CA LYS A 4 -12.74 -13.78 -7.47
C LYS A 4 -11.58 -13.40 -8.40
N ARG A 5 -11.28 -12.10 -8.53
CA ARG A 5 -10.12 -11.63 -9.30
C ARG A 5 -8.87 -12.38 -8.81
N LYS A 6 -8.16 -13.03 -9.73
CA LYS A 6 -6.92 -13.76 -9.43
C LYS A 6 -5.92 -12.77 -8.85
N SER A 7 -5.55 -12.93 -7.59
CA SER A 7 -4.58 -12.06 -6.94
C SER A 7 -3.18 -12.32 -7.51
N ASN A 8 -2.43 -11.27 -7.81
CA ASN A 8 -1.07 -11.38 -8.32
C ASN A 8 -0.09 -11.67 -7.18
N ASN A 9 0.95 -12.47 -7.47
CA ASN A 9 2.06 -12.71 -6.57
C ASN A 9 3.12 -11.62 -6.80
N ILE A 10 2.89 -10.44 -6.23
CA ILE A 10 3.77 -9.26 -6.37
C ILE A 10 4.44 -9.00 -5.02
N ASN A 11 5.75 -8.78 -5.07
CA ASN A 11 6.59 -8.45 -3.92
C ASN A 11 7.43 -7.22 -4.27
N GLY A 12 7.56 -6.28 -3.33
CA GLY A 12 8.39 -5.09 -3.53
C GLY A 12 7.94 -3.87 -2.74
N TRP A 13 8.62 -2.76 -2.96
CA TRP A 13 8.31 -1.45 -2.37
C TRP A 13 7.83 -0.48 -3.45
N ILE A 14 6.87 0.35 -3.10
CA ILE A 14 6.39 1.48 -3.90
C ILE A 14 6.49 2.72 -3.03
N ILE A 15 7.14 3.76 -3.55
CA ILE A 15 7.19 5.05 -2.89
C ILE A 15 6.09 5.93 -3.46
N ILE A 16 5.15 6.35 -2.61
CA ILE A 16 4.05 7.23 -2.99
C ILE A 16 4.29 8.60 -2.41
N ASP A 17 4.17 9.65 -3.22
CA ASP A 17 3.93 10.99 -2.71
C ASP A 17 2.44 11.12 -2.40
N LYS A 18 2.07 11.05 -1.12
CA LYS A 18 0.68 11.08 -0.66
C LYS A 18 0.14 12.50 -0.80
N PRO A 19 -0.97 12.72 -1.54
CA PRO A 19 -1.63 14.02 -1.54
C PRO A 19 -2.43 14.24 -0.24
N ALA A 20 -2.80 15.49 0.01
CA ALA A 20 -3.77 15.84 1.06
C ALA A 20 -5.17 15.32 0.71
N GLY A 21 -6.04 15.19 1.71
CA GLY A 21 -7.42 14.73 1.54
C GLY A 21 -7.58 13.21 1.38
N ILE A 22 -6.51 12.42 1.61
CA ILE A 22 -6.59 10.95 1.64
C ILE A 22 -5.84 10.39 2.84
N THR A 23 -6.43 9.40 3.51
CA THR A 23 -5.76 8.68 4.60
C THR A 23 -4.66 7.76 4.05
N SER A 24 -3.64 7.49 4.86
CA SER A 24 -2.61 6.50 4.52
C SER A 24 -3.22 5.12 4.18
N THR A 25 -4.22 4.68 4.93
CA THR A 25 -5.00 3.46 4.63
C THR A 25 -5.77 3.54 3.30
N GLY A 26 -6.28 4.73 2.95
CA GLY A 26 -6.92 4.98 1.67
C GLY A 26 -5.96 4.75 0.49
N VAL A 27 -4.71 5.21 0.61
CA VAL A 27 -3.66 4.92 -0.37
C VAL A 27 -3.39 3.42 -0.46
N VAL A 28 -3.20 2.75 0.67
CA VAL A 28 -2.96 1.30 0.75
C VAL A 28 -4.07 0.51 0.04
N ASN A 29 -5.33 0.89 0.25
CA ASN A 29 -6.49 0.27 -0.42
C ASN A 29 -6.48 0.49 -1.93
N LYS A 30 -6.13 1.70 -2.40
CA LYS A 30 -5.98 2.00 -3.83
C LYS A 30 -4.88 1.12 -4.45
N ILE A 31 -3.71 1.02 -3.80
CA ILE A 31 -2.59 0.20 -4.26
C ILE A 31 -2.96 -1.29 -4.29
N LYS A 32 -3.58 -1.81 -3.21
CA LYS A 32 -4.02 -3.21 -3.16
C LYS A 32 -4.91 -3.57 -4.35
N ARG A 33 -5.85 -2.67 -4.70
CA ARG A 33 -6.77 -2.85 -5.83
C ARG A 33 -6.05 -2.72 -7.18
N ALA A 34 -5.18 -1.73 -7.34
CA ALA A 34 -4.45 -1.48 -8.59
C ALA A 34 -3.57 -2.67 -8.98
N PHE A 35 -2.86 -3.26 -8.02
CA PHE A 35 -1.97 -4.39 -8.25
C PHE A 35 -2.61 -5.76 -8.06
N SER A 36 -3.88 -5.81 -7.61
CA SER A 36 -4.53 -7.06 -7.16
C SER A 36 -3.65 -7.84 -6.17
N ALA A 37 -2.98 -7.12 -5.27
CA ALA A 37 -1.97 -7.67 -4.38
C ALA A 37 -2.61 -8.46 -3.22
N LYS A 38 -2.00 -9.60 -2.86
CA LYS A 38 -2.46 -10.42 -1.72
C LYS A 38 -2.25 -9.74 -0.38
N LYS A 39 -1.09 -9.11 -0.19
CA LYS A 39 -0.67 -8.43 1.04
C LYS A 39 -0.09 -7.07 0.69
N VAL A 40 -0.45 -6.06 1.45
CA VAL A 40 0.09 -4.71 1.34
C VAL A 40 0.17 -4.09 2.73
N GLY A 41 1.14 -3.22 2.95
CA GLY A 41 1.30 -2.45 4.18
C GLY A 41 2.04 -1.14 3.89
N HIS A 42 2.11 -0.24 4.85
CA HIS A 42 2.85 1.02 4.72
C HIS A 42 3.81 1.19 5.90
N ALA A 43 4.85 2.01 5.72
CA ALA A 43 5.84 2.29 6.75
C ALA A 43 5.71 3.75 7.21
N GLY A 44 4.98 3.95 8.30
CA GLY A 44 4.65 5.28 8.82
C GLY A 44 3.26 5.75 8.38
N THR A 45 2.60 6.54 9.23
CA THR A 45 1.26 7.05 8.98
C THR A 45 1.33 8.55 8.80
N LEU A 46 0.72 9.04 7.73
CA LEU A 46 0.45 10.45 7.50
C LEU A 46 -1.05 10.72 7.73
N ASP A 47 -1.35 11.81 8.42
CA ASP A 47 -2.71 12.31 8.59
C ASP A 47 -3.38 12.61 7.24
N PRO A 48 -4.72 12.65 7.17
CA PRO A 48 -5.44 12.91 5.92
C PRO A 48 -4.96 14.16 5.19
N ASP A 49 -4.69 15.23 5.94
CA ASP A 49 -4.30 16.54 5.39
C ASP A 49 -2.79 16.68 5.15
N ALA A 50 -1.98 15.75 5.67
CA ALA A 50 -0.54 15.75 5.44
C ALA A 50 -0.21 15.32 4.01
N THR A 51 0.88 15.86 3.45
CA THR A 51 1.45 15.43 2.16
C THR A 51 2.82 14.81 2.35
N GLY A 52 3.33 14.11 1.33
CA GLY A 52 4.71 13.64 1.29
C GLY A 52 4.88 12.13 1.21
N VAL A 53 6.11 11.68 1.48
CA VAL A 53 6.55 10.31 1.19
C VAL A 53 5.86 9.29 2.09
N LEU A 54 5.14 8.35 1.47
CA LEU A 54 4.51 7.20 2.09
C LEU A 54 5.03 5.91 1.43
N PRO A 55 6.00 5.20 2.05
CA PRO A 55 6.47 3.92 1.57
C PRO A 55 5.40 2.83 1.72
N ILE A 56 5.11 2.12 0.62
CA ILE A 56 4.14 1.02 0.54
C ILE A 56 4.87 -0.28 0.24
N ALA A 57 4.72 -1.29 1.10
CA ALA A 57 5.26 -2.62 0.89
C ALA A 57 4.21 -3.57 0.33
N LEU A 58 4.58 -4.41 -0.62
CA LEU A 58 3.75 -5.43 -1.26
C LEU A 58 4.29 -6.84 -0.95
N GLY A 59 3.38 -7.78 -0.71
CA GLY A 59 3.72 -9.19 -0.54
C GLY A 59 4.74 -9.41 0.58
N GLU A 60 5.81 -10.13 0.28
CA GLU A 60 6.89 -10.45 1.21
C GLU A 60 7.62 -9.22 1.75
N ALA A 61 7.68 -8.11 0.99
CA ALA A 61 8.32 -6.88 1.44
C ALA A 61 7.67 -6.31 2.71
N THR A 62 6.40 -6.62 2.97
CA THR A 62 5.73 -6.19 4.22
C THR A 62 6.40 -6.70 5.49
N LYS A 63 7.16 -7.80 5.42
CA LYS A 63 7.94 -8.33 6.55
C LYS A 63 9.12 -7.42 6.92
N THR A 64 9.52 -6.52 6.02
CA THR A 64 10.64 -5.61 6.21
C THR A 64 10.25 -4.27 6.85
N ILE A 65 8.95 -3.97 6.99
CA ILE A 65 8.45 -2.74 7.62
C ILE A 65 9.02 -2.51 9.04
N PRO A 66 9.14 -3.51 9.93
CA PRO A 66 9.69 -3.28 11.28
C PRO A 66 11.19 -2.94 11.33
N HIS A 67 11.89 -3.00 10.20
CA HIS A 67 13.34 -2.80 10.10
C HIS A 67 13.73 -1.48 9.42
N ILE A 68 12.77 -0.59 9.23
CA ILE A 68 12.93 0.76 8.66
C ILE A 68 12.28 1.77 9.58
#